data_AF-A0A2E3A155-F1
#
_entry.id   AF-A0A2E3A155-F1
#
_cell.length_a   1.000
_cell.length_b   1.000
_cell.length_c   1.000
_cell.angle_alpha   90.00
_cell.angle_beta   90.00
_cell.angle_gamma   90.00
#
_symmetry.space_group_name_H-M   'P 1'
#
loop_
_entity.id
_entity.type
_entity.pdbx_description
1 polymer ?
#
loop_
_entity_poly.entity_id
_entity_poly.type
_entity_poly.pdbx_seq_one_letter_code
_entity_poly.pdbx_strand_id
1 'polypeptide(L)' 'MDPGQIIFLCFAVVAGILVVLVSLYEFRRKRFEPEPTEDRLFRCKDCRYVYTDDRDVDQSRCPHCGRFNSPFVF' A
#
# COMPACT_ATOMS: atom_id res chain seq x y z
N MET A 1 5.13 47.50 -15.44
CA MET A 1 4.31 46.36 -14.98
C MET A 1 3.36 46.89 -13.93
N ASP A 2 2.07 46.63 -14.10
CA ASP A 2 1.08 47.00 -13.08
C ASP A 2 1.36 46.20 -11.79
N PRO A 3 1.25 46.79 -10.59
CA PRO A 3 1.47 46.08 -9.33
C PRO A 3 0.63 44.80 -9.21
N GLY A 4 -0.58 44.78 -9.78
CA GLY A 4 -1.42 43.59 -9.83
C GLY A 4 -0.80 42.44 -10.62
N GLN A 5 -0.14 42.75 -11.74
CA GLN A 5 0.57 41.74 -12.54
C GLN A 5 1.75 41.12 -11.80
N ILE A 6 2.47 41.93 -11.01
CA ILE A 6 3.61 41.45 -10.21
C ILE A 6 3.10 40.50 -9.12
N ILE A 7 2.06 40.91 -8.39
CA ILE A 7 1.45 40.08 -7.33
C ILE A 7 0.93 38.77 -7.91
N PHE A 8 0.22 38.84 -9.05
CA PHE A 8 -0.29 37.67 -9.73
C PHE A 8 0.82 36.70 -10.15
N LEU A 9 1.91 37.22 -10.74
CA LEU A 9 3.06 36.40 -11.14
C LEU A 9 3.73 35.73 -9.93
N CYS A 10 3.95 36.47 -8.85
CA CYS A 10 4.50 35.90 -7.62
C CYS A 10 3.62 34.77 -7.08
N PHE A 11 2.31 34.99 -7.02
CA PHE A 11 1.37 33.98 -6.57
C PHE A 11 1.35 32.75 -7.48
N ALA A 12 1.31 32.95 -8.79
CA ALA A 12 1.33 31.87 -9.78
C ALA A 12 2.60 31.01 -9.67
N VAL A 13 3.77 31.64 -9.46
CA VAL A 13 5.04 30.94 -9.25
C VAL A 13 5.00 30.10 -7.98
N VAL A 14 4.58 30.69 -6.85
CA VAL A 14 4.50 29.96 -5.57
C VAL A 14 3.52 28.79 -5.64
N ALA A 15 2.34 29.01 -6.23
CA ALA A 15 1.35 27.96 -6.44
C ALA A 15 1.90 26.84 -7.34
N GLY A 16 2.60 27.19 -8.43
CA GLY A 16 3.25 26.23 -9.32
C GLY A 16 4.30 25.38 -8.60
N ILE A 17 5.14 26.00 -7.76
CA ILE A 17 6.13 25.29 -6.94
C ILE A 17 5.45 24.32 -5.98
N LEU A 18 4.38 24.75 -5.30
CA LEU A 18 3.62 23.89 -4.39
C LEU A 18 3.02 22.67 -5.11
N VAL A 19 2.42 22.86 -6.29
CA VAL A 19 1.88 21.76 -7.09
C VAL A 19 2.96 20.74 -7.44
N VAL A 20 4.15 21.21 -7.86
CA VAL A 20 5.28 20.32 -8.17
C VAL A 20 5.74 19.55 -6.94
N LEU A 21 5.91 20.23 -5.80
CA LEU A 21 6.35 19.62 -4.55
C LEU A 21 5.36 18.56 -4.04
N VAL A 22 4.07 18.87 -4.02
CA VAL A 22 3.02 17.92 -3.60
C VAL A 22 2.98 16.72 -4.54
N SER A 23 3.08 16.95 -5.85
CA SER A 23 3.11 15.85 -6.82
C SER A 23 4.31 14.93 -6.58
N LEU A 24 5.51 15.48 -6.42
CA LEU A 24 6.71 14.70 -6.13
C LEU A 24 6.61 13.94 -4.80
N TYR A 25 6.02 14.56 -3.77
CA TYR A 25 5.77 13.90 -2.49
C TYR A 25 4.84 12.70 -2.65
N GLU A 26 3.71 12.86 -3.33
CA GLU A 26 2.74 11.77 -3.57
C GLU A 26 3.33 10.66 -4.45
N PHE A 27 4.08 11.00 -5.50
CA PHE A 27 4.79 10.00 -6.32
C PHE A 27 5.81 9.21 -5.50
N ARG A 28 6.51 9.86 -4.57
CA ARG A 28 7.44 9.16 -3.67
C ARG A 28 6.68 8.33 -2.65
N ARG A 29 5.60 8.84 -2.05
CA ARG A 29 4.79 8.14 -1.07
C ARG A 29 4.20 6.85 -1.62
N LYS A 30 3.62 6.87 -2.82
CA LYS A 30 3.10 5.69 -3.52
C LYS A 30 4.14 4.60 -3.76
N ARG A 31 5.43 4.95 -3.77
CA ARG A 31 6.53 3.98 -3.93
C ARG A 31 6.93 3.30 -2.61
N PHE A 32 6.52 3.85 -1.47
CA PHE A 32 6.95 3.39 -0.14
C PHE A 32 5.82 2.84 0.73
N GLU A 33 4.54 3.09 0.42
CA GLU A 33 3.46 2.32 1.03
C GLU A 33 3.50 0.90 0.46
N PRO A 34 3.64 -0.15 1.31
CA PRO A 34 3.51 -1.53 0.85
C PRO A 34 2.16 -1.64 0.15
N GLU A 35 2.12 -2.28 -1.03
CA GLU A 35 0.83 -2.69 -1.58
C GLU A 35 0.07 -3.45 -0.49
N PRO A 36 -1.23 -3.20 -0.30
CA PRO A 36 -2.00 -3.96 0.68
C PRO A 36 -1.80 -5.44 0.39
N THR A 37 -1.08 -6.13 1.26
CA THR A 37 -0.80 -7.56 1.10
C THR A 37 -2.15 -8.27 1.18
N GLU A 38 -2.64 -8.82 0.07
CA GLU A 38 -3.87 -9.62 0.09
C GLU A 38 -3.58 -10.98 0.74
N ASP A 39 -3.43 -11.04 2.05
CA ASP A 39 -3.10 -12.31 2.70
C ASP A 39 -4.05 -13.44 2.26
N ARG A 40 -3.47 -14.61 1.96
CA ARG A 40 -4.26 -15.80 1.60
C ARG A 40 -4.82 -16.41 2.87
N LEU A 41 -6.06 -16.87 2.79
CA LEU A 41 -6.71 -17.62 3.85
C LEU A 41 -6.29 -19.09 3.81
N PHE A 42 -5.93 -19.65 4.96
CA PHE A 42 -5.59 -21.07 5.16
C PHE A 42 -6.48 -21.67 6.24
N ARG A 43 -6.89 -22.93 6.06
CA ARG A 43 -7.65 -23.70 7.05
C ARG A 43 -6.94 -25.02 7.29
N CYS A 44 -6.55 -25.27 8.53
CA CYS A 44 -5.88 -26.50 8.87
C CYS A 44 -6.78 -27.73 8.70
N LYS A 45 -6.29 -28.76 8.01
CA LYS A 45 -7.04 -30.02 7.83
C LYS A 45 -7.19 -30.83 9.13
N ASP A 46 -6.27 -30.68 10.09
CA ASP A 46 -6.32 -31.41 11.37
C ASP A 46 -7.09 -30.65 12.44
N CYS A 47 -6.59 -29.47 12.83
CA CYS A 47 -7.14 -28.73 13.96
C CYS A 47 -8.24 -27.73 13.58
N ARG A 48 -8.55 -27.59 12.28
CA ARG A 48 -9.58 -26.66 11.74
C ARG A 48 -9.32 -25.17 12.00
N TYR A 49 -8.18 -24.81 12.58
CA TYR A 49 -7.75 -23.42 12.77
C TYR A 49 -7.67 -22.67 11.44
N VAL A 50 -8.25 -21.47 11.39
CA VAL A 50 -8.26 -20.59 10.22
C VAL A 50 -7.29 -19.44 10.48
N TYR A 51 -6.44 -19.15 9.51
CA TYR A 51 -5.36 -18.17 9.63
C TYR A 51 -5.04 -17.56 8.25
N THR A 52 -4.26 -16.48 8.25
CA THR A 52 -3.78 -15.81 7.05
C THR A 52 -2.26 -15.90 6.95
N ASP A 53 -1.73 -15.87 5.73
CA ASP A 53 -0.29 -15.81 5.45
C ASP A 53 -0.05 -15.08 4.12
N ASP A 54 1.21 -14.73 3.84
CA ASP A 54 1.64 -13.97 2.67
C ASP A 54 1.11 -14.58 1.36
N ARG A 55 0.74 -13.72 0.40
CA ARG A 55 0.24 -14.14 -0.92
C ARG A 55 1.18 -15.06 -1.68
N ASP A 56 2.47 -14.87 -1.47
CA ASP A 56 3.52 -15.49 -2.26
C ASP A 56 3.85 -16.90 -1.76
N VAL A 57 3.11 -17.40 -0.76
CA VAL A 57 3.25 -18.77 -0.27
C VAL A 57 2.19 -19.69 -0.88
N ASP A 58 2.66 -20.79 -1.47
CA ASP A 58 1.80 -21.86 -1.98
C ASP A 58 1.28 -22.77 -0.86
N GLN A 59 2.01 -22.84 0.25
CA GLN A 59 1.64 -23.60 1.44
C GLN A 59 2.11 -22.86 2.68
N SER A 60 1.27 -22.86 3.70
CA SER A 60 1.59 -22.24 4.99
C SER A 60 1.46 -23.23 6.14
N ARG A 61 2.34 -23.10 7.13
CA ARG A 61 2.37 -23.91 8.34
C ARG A 61 1.33 -23.41 9.34
N CYS A 62 0.45 -24.30 9.80
CA CYS A 62 -0.52 -23.99 10.84
C CYS A 62 0.17 -23.52 12.13
N PRO A 63 -0.17 -22.33 12.67
CA PRO A 63 0.42 -21.82 13.92
C PRO A 63 0.15 -22.69 15.15
N HIS A 64 -0.93 -23.50 15.11
CA HIS A 64 -1.34 -24.31 16.25
C HIS A 64 -0.73 -25.72 16.27
N CYS A 65 -0.68 -26.41 15.13
CA CYS A 65 -0.24 -27.82 15.08
C CYS A 65 0.95 -28.07 14.14
N GLY A 66 1.43 -27.05 13.42
CA GLY A 66 2.60 -27.17 12.55
C GLY A 66 2.38 -27.90 11.22
N ARG A 67 1.14 -28.30 10.89
CA ARG A 67 0.83 -28.92 9.59
C ARG A 67 0.86 -27.89 8.47
N PHE A 68 1.46 -28.24 7.34
CA PHE A 68 1.37 -27.45 6.11
C PHE A 68 0.00 -27.63 5.45
N ASN A 69 -0.61 -26.50 5.08
CA ASN A 69 -1.89 -26.46 4.38
C ASN A 69 -1.77 -25.60 3.12
N SER A 70 -2.56 -25.95 2.11
CA SER A 70 -2.79 -25.11 0.93
C SER A 70 -3.83 -24.02 1.24
N PRO A 71 -3.85 -22.92 0.46
CA PRO A 71 -4.89 -21.90 0.58
C PRO A 71 -6.30 -22.50 0.47
N PHE A 72 -7.26 -21.90 1.14
CA PHE A 72 -8.68 -22.25 1.01
C PHE A 72 -9.51 -21.05 0.58
N VAL A 73 -10.55 -21.34 -0.19
CA VAL A 73 -11.60 -20.39 -0.57
C VAL A 73 -12.90 -20.91 0.06
N PHE A 74 -13.80 -20.00 0.42
CA PHE A 74 -15.11 -20.33 1.00
C PHE A 74 -16.02 -21.08 0.02
#